data_AF-A0A973ZZR0-F1
#
_entry.id   AF-A0A973ZZR0-F1
#
_cell.length_a   1.000
_cell.length_b   1.000
_cell.length_c   1.000
_cell.angle_alpha   90.00
_cell.angle_beta   90.00
_cell.angle_gamma   90.00
#
_symmetry.space_group_name_H-M   'P 1'
#
loop_
_entity.id
_entity.type
_entity.pdbx_description
1 polymer ?
#
loop_
_entity_poly.entity_id
_entity_poly.type
_entity_poly.pdbx_seq_one_letter_code
_entity_poly.pdbx_strand_id
1 'polypeptide(L)'
;MNGRVDRIGAVAGALLALLAAQPAARGAAAESSDDDASLLYLSSSDWEQQSAPRKVALAADFMRIFCTDQSMSAASLADCLDRNAADGAMFERAMACVSALSAGR
;
A
#
# COMPACT_ATOMS: atom_id res chain seq x y z
N MET A 1 -7.33 -4.10 68.43
CA MET A 1 -7.50 -3.22 67.26
C MET A 1 -6.12 -2.74 66.84
N ASN A 2 -5.48 -3.38 65.87
CA ASN A 2 -4.16 -2.99 65.36
C ASN A 2 -4.28 -2.67 63.87
N GLY A 3 -3.93 -1.44 63.52
CA GLY A 3 -4.10 -0.84 62.21
C GLY A 3 -3.02 -1.23 61.21
N ARG A 4 -3.50 -1.58 60.01
CA ARG A 4 -3.00 -1.36 58.65
C ARG A 4 -1.50 -1.16 58.45
N VAL A 5 -0.90 -2.14 57.78
CA VAL A 5 0.29 -1.99 56.94
C VAL A 5 -0.19 -1.55 55.55
N ASP A 6 0.15 -0.34 55.13
CA ASP A 6 -0.03 0.13 53.75
C ASP A 6 0.94 -0.61 52.83
N ARG A 7 0.40 -1.49 51.98
CA ARG A 7 1.13 -2.07 50.85
C ARG A 7 1.02 -1.14 49.65
N ILE A 8 2.01 -0.26 49.51
CA ILE A 8 2.35 0.38 48.24
C ILE A 8 3.08 -0.66 47.39
N GLY A 9 2.57 -0.95 46.18
CA GLY A 9 3.34 -1.71 45.20
C GLY A 9 2.51 -2.62 44.31
N ALA A 10 1.71 -2.04 43.41
CA ALA A 10 1.18 -2.76 42.26
C ALA A 10 0.82 -1.79 41.11
N VAL A 11 1.76 -0.93 40.71
CA VAL A 11 1.60 -0.10 39.50
C VAL A 11 2.78 -0.35 38.57
N ALA A 12 2.94 -1.60 38.13
CA ALA A 12 3.91 -1.96 37.10
C ALA A 12 3.36 -3.00 36.09
N GLY A 13 2.11 -3.45 36.24
CA GLY A 13 1.53 -4.51 35.39
C GLY A 13 0.68 -4.01 34.22
N ALA A 14 0.35 -2.71 34.14
CA ALA A 14 -0.64 -2.22 33.18
C ALA A 14 -0.07 -1.77 31.82
N LEU A 15 1.25 -1.57 31.70
CA LEU A 15 1.86 -1.03 30.47
C LEU A 15 2.27 -2.10 29.44
N LEU A 16 2.43 -3.36 29.83
CA LEU A 16 2.79 -4.45 28.89
C LEU A 16 1.58 -5.08 28.18
N ALA A 17 0.35 -4.80 28.62
CA ALA A 17 -0.86 -5.37 28.03
C ALA A 17 -1.35 -4.61 26.77
N LEU A 18 -0.89 -3.38 26.53
CA LEU A 18 -1.34 -2.57 25.39
C LEU A 18 -0.65 -2.92 24.05
N LEU A 19 0.46 -3.66 24.04
CA LEU A 19 1.14 -4.04 22.79
C LEU A 19 0.61 -5.32 22.14
N ALA A 20 -0.22 -6.10 22.84
CA ALA A 20 -0.78 -7.36 22.33
C ALA A 20 -2.14 -7.21 21.64
N ALA A 21 -2.77 -6.03 21.72
CA ALA A 21 -4.04 -5.72 21.06
C ALA A 21 -3.79 -4.96 19.75
N GLN A 22 -2.93 -5.49 18.88
CA GLN A 22 -2.97 -5.09 17.48
C GLN A 22 -4.17 -5.82 16.86
N PRO A 23 -5.16 -5.12 16.27
CA PRO A 23 -6.18 -5.76 15.48
C PRO A 23 -5.45 -6.48 14.34
N ALA A 24 -5.46 -7.82 14.40
CA ALA A 24 -5.29 -8.62 13.22
C ALA A 24 -6.39 -8.18 12.25
N ALA A 25 -6.06 -7.27 11.33
CA ALA A 25 -6.85 -6.96 10.16
C ALA A 25 -6.86 -8.22 9.27
N ARG A 26 -7.64 -9.20 9.71
CA ARG A 26 -8.22 -10.27 8.90
C ARG A 26 -9.19 -9.57 7.96
N GLY A 27 -8.70 -9.22 6.79
CA GLY A 27 -9.47 -8.46 5.82
C GLY A 27 -8.75 -8.23 4.51
N ALA A 28 -8.18 -9.29 3.92
CA ALA A 28 -7.92 -9.37 2.49
C ALA A 28 -7.88 -10.85 2.09
N ALA A 29 -9.03 -11.50 2.12
CA ALA A 29 -9.27 -12.56 1.16
C ALA A 29 -9.58 -11.85 -0.16
N ALA A 30 -8.55 -11.71 -1.00
CA ALA A 30 -8.65 -11.44 -2.42
C ALA A 30 -7.53 -12.30 -3.05
N GLU A 31 -7.83 -13.57 -3.27
CA GLU A 31 -8.18 -14.10 -4.60
C GLU A 31 -6.93 -14.40 -5.43
N SER A 32 -6.73 -15.70 -5.66
CA SER A 32 -5.94 -16.32 -6.73
C SER A 32 -4.80 -15.49 -7.31
N SER A 33 -3.59 -15.73 -6.81
CA SER A 33 -2.32 -15.21 -7.30
C SER A 33 -1.91 -15.77 -8.68
N ASP A 34 -2.87 -15.98 -9.57
CA ASP A 34 -2.70 -16.61 -10.88
C ASP A 34 -2.49 -15.59 -12.00
N ASP A 35 -1.86 -14.45 -11.68
CA ASP A 35 -1.17 -13.61 -12.66
C ASP A 35 -0.30 -12.61 -11.90
N ASP A 36 0.84 -13.05 -11.35
CA ASP A 36 1.88 -12.22 -10.69
C ASP A 36 2.62 -11.32 -11.70
N ALA A 37 1.88 -10.74 -12.65
CA ALA A 37 2.41 -9.82 -13.63
C ALA A 37 2.64 -8.47 -12.94
N SER A 38 3.83 -8.29 -12.38
CA SER A 38 4.25 -6.99 -11.85
C SER A 38 4.19 -5.93 -12.95
N LEU A 39 3.77 -4.71 -12.59
CA LEU A 39 3.75 -3.55 -13.50
C LEU A 39 5.11 -3.34 -14.20
N LEU A 40 6.20 -3.77 -13.56
CA LEU A 40 7.57 -3.70 -14.07
C LEU A 40 7.81 -4.48 -15.37
N TYR A 41 7.11 -5.61 -15.54
CA TYR A 41 7.30 -6.53 -16.66
C TYR A 41 6.09 -6.58 -17.57
N LEU A 42 5.05 -5.80 -17.26
CA LEU A 42 3.81 -5.79 -18.00
C LEU A 42 4.01 -5.08 -19.35
N SER A 43 3.51 -5.70 -20.41
CA SER A 43 3.42 -5.02 -21.71
C SER A 43 2.29 -4.00 -21.70
N SER A 44 2.33 -3.03 -22.61
CA SER A 44 1.25 -2.06 -22.77
C SER A 44 -0.07 -2.72 -23.18
N SER A 45 -0.04 -3.79 -23.99
CA SER A 45 -1.26 -4.53 -24.36
C SER A 45 -1.86 -5.31 -23.20
N ASP A 46 -1.02 -5.86 -22.32
CA ASP A 46 -1.50 -6.59 -21.14
C ASP A 46 -2.07 -5.64 -20.11
N TRP A 47 -1.53 -4.41 -20.01
CA TRP A 47 -2.10 -3.33 -19.22
C TRP A 47 -3.54 -3.03 -19.65
N GLU A 48 -3.79 -2.81 -20.94
CA GLU A 48 -5.13 -2.45 -21.42
C GLU A 48 -6.18 -3.55 -21.19
N GLN A 49 -5.76 -4.80 -21.17
CA GLN A 49 -6.63 -5.94 -20.89
C GLN A 49 -6.95 -6.11 -19.40
N GLN A 50 -6.20 -5.48 -18.50
CA GLN A 50 -6.46 -5.55 -17.07
C GLN A 50 -7.78 -4.85 -16.72
N SER A 51 -8.51 -5.45 -15.78
CA SER A 51 -9.65 -4.78 -15.16
C SER A 51 -9.20 -3.55 -14.36
N ALA A 52 -10.06 -2.54 -14.25
CA ALA A 52 -9.79 -1.34 -13.44
C ALA A 52 -9.28 -1.64 -12.01
N PRO A 53 -9.91 -2.53 -11.21
CA PRO A 53 -9.38 -2.85 -9.87
C PRO A 53 -7.99 -3.50 -9.93
N ARG A 54 -7.68 -4.29 -10.97
CA ARG A 54 -6.36 -4.90 -11.14
C ARG A 54 -5.29 -3.87 -11.49
N LYS A 55 -5.59 -2.90 -12.36
CA LYS A 55 -4.70 -1.77 -12.67
C LYS A 55 -4.31 -0.98 -11.42
N VAL A 56 -5.28 -0.70 -10.54
CA VAL A 56 -5.03 -0.01 -9.27
C VAL A 56 -4.15 -0.82 -8.33
N ALA A 57 -4.37 -2.15 -8.23
CA ALA A 57 -3.52 -3.02 -7.42
C ALA A 57 -2.06 -3.04 -7.92
N LEU A 58 -1.87 -3.16 -9.24
CA LEU A 58 -0.54 -3.11 -9.87
C LEU A 58 0.17 -1.77 -9.65
N ALA A 59 -0.57 -0.66 -9.74
CA ALA A 59 -0.05 0.66 -9.43
C ALA A 59 0.34 0.79 -7.95
N ALA A 60 -0.44 0.24 -7.03
CA ALA A 60 -0.13 0.23 -5.61
C ALA A 60 1.16 -0.55 -5.31
N ASP A 61 1.33 -1.72 -5.92
CA ASP A 61 2.55 -2.52 -5.77
C ASP A 61 3.79 -1.83 -6.32
N PHE A 62 3.66 -1.17 -7.48
CA PHE A 62 4.73 -0.33 -8.02
C PHE A 62 5.09 0.81 -7.06
N MET A 63 4.09 1.54 -6.55
CA MET A 63 4.30 2.64 -5.64
C MET A 63 4.98 2.20 -4.34
N ARG A 64 4.63 1.04 -3.80
CA ARG A 64 5.26 0.49 -2.59
C ARG A 64 6.79 0.36 -2.73
N ILE A 65 7.29 0.13 -3.95
CA ILE A 65 8.72 -0.08 -4.22
C ILE A 65 9.40 1.22 -4.63
N PHE A 66 8.77 2.01 -5.51
CA PHE A 66 9.43 3.14 -6.17
C PHE A 66 9.00 4.52 -5.64
N CYS A 67 7.88 4.62 -4.94
CA CYS A 67 7.35 5.88 -4.43
C CYS A 67 7.48 5.94 -2.90
N THR A 68 8.12 6.99 -2.39
CA THR A 68 8.19 7.29 -0.94
C THR A 68 7.10 8.26 -0.48
N ASP A 69 6.43 8.91 -1.43
CA ASP A 69 5.38 9.89 -1.17
C ASP A 69 4.03 9.20 -0.93
N GLN A 70 3.60 9.24 0.34
CA GLN A 70 2.37 8.61 0.79
C GLN A 70 1.10 9.40 0.45
N SER A 71 1.23 10.63 -0.06
CA SER A 71 0.08 11.45 -0.45
C SER A 71 -0.33 11.28 -1.91
N MET A 72 0.48 10.56 -2.71
CA MET A 72 0.06 10.08 -4.02
C MET A 72 -0.84 8.84 -3.86
N SER A 73 -1.96 8.79 -4.59
CA SER A 73 -2.84 7.63 -4.59
C SER A 73 -2.51 6.68 -5.74
N ALA A 74 -2.66 5.37 -5.52
CA ALA A 74 -2.51 4.35 -6.57
C ALA A 74 -3.50 4.53 -7.72
N ALA A 75 -4.71 5.01 -7.42
CA ALA A 75 -5.70 5.34 -8.43
C ALA A 75 -5.22 6.46 -9.36
N SER A 76 -4.59 7.51 -8.82
CA SER A 76 -4.04 8.61 -9.62
C SER A 76 -2.92 8.15 -10.55
N LEU A 77 -2.09 7.20 -10.11
CA LEU A 77 -1.07 6.60 -10.97
C LEU A 77 -1.70 5.73 -12.06
N ALA A 78 -2.66 4.87 -11.72
CA ALA A 78 -3.38 4.04 -12.69
C ALA A 78 -4.10 4.90 -13.76
N ASP A 79 -4.78 5.97 -13.34
CA ASP A 79 -5.43 6.93 -14.24
C ASP A 79 -4.42 7.63 -15.16
N CYS A 80 -3.23 7.96 -14.65
CA CYS A 80 -2.17 8.54 -15.47
C CYS A 80 -1.70 7.54 -16.53
N LEU A 81 -1.49 6.29 -16.13
CA LEU A 81 -1.07 5.23 -17.05
C LEU A 81 -2.10 4.97 -18.14
N ASP A 82 -3.39 4.92 -17.80
CA ASP A 82 -4.50 4.77 -18.76
C ASP A 82 -4.58 5.91 -19.77
N ARG A 83 -4.36 7.14 -19.32
CA ARG A 83 -4.36 8.30 -20.23
C ARG A 83 -3.09 8.41 -21.07
N ASN A 84 -1.97 7.85 -20.62
CA ASN A 84 -0.68 8.16 -21.21
C ASN A 84 -0.49 7.51 -22.58
N ALA A 85 -0.97 6.32 -22.92
CA ALA A 85 -0.79 5.69 -24.26
C ALA A 85 0.60 5.73 -24.95
N ALA A 86 1.65 6.30 -24.33
CA ALA A 86 2.97 6.41 -24.92
C ALA A 86 3.54 5.02 -25.22
N ASP A 87 4.16 4.89 -26.38
CA ASP A 87 4.90 3.69 -26.74
C ASP A 87 6.06 3.50 -25.75
N GLY A 88 6.19 2.30 -25.17
CA GLY A 88 7.27 1.98 -24.24
C GLY A 88 6.90 0.96 -23.17
N ALA A 89 7.88 0.64 -22.33
CA ALA A 89 7.68 -0.27 -21.21
C ALA A 89 6.82 0.39 -20.12
N MET A 90 5.96 -0.41 -19.46
CA MET A 90 5.08 0.09 -18.39
C MET A 90 5.86 0.73 -17.23
N PHE A 91 7.06 0.23 -16.93
CA PHE A 91 7.97 0.83 -15.96
C PHE A 91 8.30 2.30 -16.28
N GLU A 92 8.73 2.60 -17.51
CA GLU A 92 9.16 3.94 -17.91
C GLU A 92 7.98 4.92 -17.89
N ARG A 93 6.82 4.46 -18.36
CA ARG A 93 5.57 5.22 -18.29
C ARG A 93 5.16 5.51 -16.84
N ALA A 94 5.31 4.55 -15.94
CA ALA A 94 5.01 4.73 -14.53
C ALA A 94 5.94 5.77 -13.88
N MET A 95 7.24 5.72 -14.16
CA MET A 95 8.19 6.73 -13.68
C MET A 95 7.88 8.14 -14.21
N ALA A 96 7.50 8.25 -15.48
CA ALA A 96 7.07 9.53 -16.06
C ALA A 96 5.79 10.06 -15.37
N CYS A 97 4.80 9.20 -15.15
CA CYS A 97 3.57 9.54 -14.43
C CYS A 97 3.83 9.98 -12.98
N VAL A 98 4.65 9.24 -12.24
CA VAL A 98 5.02 9.60 -10.85
C VAL A 98 5.73 10.95 -10.82
N SER A 99 6.62 11.22 -11.77
CA SER A 99 7.33 12.50 -11.86
C SER A 99 6.37 13.65 -12.13
N ALA A 100 5.45 13.48 -13.09
CA ALA A 100 4.43 14.48 -13.44
C ALA A 100 3.46 14.76 -12.28
N LEU A 101 2.97 13.71 -11.62
CA LEU A 101 2.05 13.81 -10.48
C LEU A 101 2.71 14.41 -9.23
N SER A 102 4.03 14.26 -9.08
CA SER A 102 4.79 14.90 -8.00
C SER A 102 5.08 16.38 -8.28
N ALA A 103 5.32 16.75 -9.54
CA ALA A 103 5.61 18.14 -9.93
C ALA A 103 4.38 19.05 -9.95
N GLY A 104 3.18 18.49 -10.15
CA GLY A 104 1.92 19.23 -10.15
C GLY A 104 1.32 19.52 -8.78
N ARG A 105 2.05 19.21 -7.70
CA ARG A 105 1.62 19.35 -6.30
C ARG A 105 2.44 20.44 -5.60
#